data_AF-A0A433HK04-F1
#
_entry.id   AF-A0A433HK04-F1
#
_cell.length_a   1.000
_cell.length_b   1.000
_cell.length_c   1.000
_cell.angle_alpha   90.00
_cell.angle_beta   90.00
_cell.angle_gamma   90.00
#
_symmetry.space_group_name_H-M   'P 1'
#
loop_
_entity.id
_entity.type
_entity.pdbx_description
1 polymer ?
#
loop_
_entity_poly.entity_id
_entity_poly.type
_entity_poly.pdbx_seq_one_letter_code
_entity_poly.pdbx_strand_id
1 'polypeptide(L)'
;MSRIRTVKPDLFRHEDLFDAELESGLPLRLAFIGLFTVADCAGRFIWKPRTLKLDVLPHDSVDFSAVLNALEAGGFIQSYTVNGQRYGYIPSFGKHQQIPTREI
;
A
#
# COMPACT_ATOMS: atom_id res chain seq x y z
N MET A 1 -4.29 3.45 13.12
CA MET A 1 -5.72 3.78 12.95
C MET A 1 -5.91 4.10 11.49
N SER A 2 -6.78 3.36 10.82
CA SER A 2 -7.03 3.54 9.39
C SER A 2 -7.75 4.86 9.13
N ARG A 3 -7.46 5.47 7.98
CA ARG A 3 -7.94 6.78 7.57
C ARG A 3 -8.79 6.66 6.32
N ILE A 4 -9.80 7.51 6.19
CA ILE A 4 -10.57 7.65 4.96
C ILE A 4 -9.67 8.31 3.90
N ARG A 5 -9.62 7.72 2.71
CA ARG A 5 -8.80 8.18 1.58
C ARG A 5 -9.60 8.14 0.29
N THR A 6 -9.20 8.93 -0.69
CA THR A 6 -9.83 8.96 -2.00
C THR A 6 -9.21 7.92 -2.91
N VAL A 7 -10.02 7.24 -3.73
CA VAL A 7 -9.55 6.39 -4.82
C VAL A 7 -9.87 7.09 -6.13
N LYS A 8 -8.84 7.45 -6.90
CA LYS A 8 -9.00 8.12 -8.20
C LYS A 8 -9.34 7.09 -9.30
N PRO A 9 -10.14 7.44 -10.31
CA PRO A 9 -10.43 6.56 -11.45
C PRO A 9 -9.18 6.05 -12.19
N ASP A 10 -8.11 6.86 -12.23
CA ASP A 10 -6.84 6.49 -12.90
C ASP A 10 -6.22 5.20 -12.34
N LEU A 11 -6.50 4.87 -11.08
CA LEU A 11 -6.00 3.63 -10.48
C LEU A 11 -6.54 2.39 -11.21
N PHE A 12 -7.78 2.42 -11.67
CA PHE A 12 -8.38 1.31 -12.43
C PHE A 12 -7.80 1.18 -13.84
N ARG A 13 -7.04 2.18 -14.29
CA ARG A 13 -6.33 2.21 -15.57
C ARG A 13 -4.82 2.01 -15.41
N HIS A 14 -4.35 1.64 -14.21
CA HIS A 14 -2.94 1.42 -13.95
C HIS A 14 -2.51 0.05 -14.48
N GLU A 15 -2.07 0.00 -15.74
CA GLU A 15 -1.70 -1.23 -16.46
C GLU A 15 -0.62 -2.03 -15.71
N ASP A 16 0.49 -1.40 -15.32
CA ASP A 16 1.57 -2.12 -14.61
C ASP A 16 1.10 -2.81 -13.30
N LEU A 17 0.19 -2.17 -12.56
CA LEU A 17 -0.34 -2.72 -11.31
C LEU A 17 -1.30 -3.89 -11.58
N PHE A 18 -2.04 -3.83 -12.69
CA PHE A 18 -2.89 -4.91 -13.15
C PHE A 18 -2.06 -6.12 -13.61
N ASP A 19 -1.02 -5.88 -14.41
CA ASP A 19 -0.14 -6.93 -14.90
C ASP A 19 0.60 -7.61 -13.73
N ALA A 20 1.12 -6.84 -12.78
CA ALA A 20 1.75 -7.39 -11.57
C ALA A 20 0.79 -8.23 -10.71
N GLU A 21 -0.49 -7.84 -10.62
CA GLU A 21 -1.53 -8.63 -9.95
C GLU A 21 -1.79 -9.95 -10.68
N LEU A 22 -1.87 -9.92 -12.01
CA LEU A 22 -2.08 -11.11 -12.83
C LEU A 22 -0.89 -12.08 -12.75
N GLU A 23 0.34 -11.55 -12.86
CA GLU A 23 1.57 -12.34 -12.81
C GLU A 23 1.79 -12.98 -11.44
N SER A 24 1.53 -12.25 -10.36
CA SER A 24 1.73 -12.75 -9.00
C SER A 24 0.59 -13.63 -8.50
N GLY A 25 -0.62 -13.50 -9.07
CA GLY A 25 -1.83 -14.14 -8.55
C GLY A 25 -2.26 -13.62 -7.17
N LEU A 26 -1.79 -12.44 -6.77
CA LEU A 26 -2.05 -11.82 -5.47
C LEU A 26 -2.92 -10.57 -5.62
N PRO A 27 -3.77 -10.20 -4.64
CA PRO A 27 -4.70 -9.07 -4.74
C PRO A 27 -3.99 -7.71 -4.57
N LEU A 28 -3.08 -7.36 -5.49
CA LEU A 28 -2.21 -6.18 -5.39
C LEU A 28 -2.98 -4.87 -5.50
N ARG A 29 -3.97 -4.76 -6.41
CA ARG A 29 -4.76 -3.53 -6.60
C ARG A 29 -5.52 -3.18 -5.33
N LEU A 30 -6.23 -4.16 -4.75
CA LEU A 30 -6.98 -3.96 -3.51
C LEU A 30 -6.05 -3.67 -2.33
N ALA A 31 -4.93 -4.40 -2.23
CA ALA A 31 -3.93 -4.15 -1.20
C ALA A 31 -3.34 -2.74 -1.30
N PHE A 32 -3.00 -2.29 -2.51
CA PHE A 32 -2.43 -0.96 -2.75
C PHE A 32 -3.40 0.16 -2.34
N ILE A 33 -4.70 0.02 -2.65
CA ILE A 33 -5.74 0.93 -2.17
C ILE A 33 -5.79 0.92 -0.64
N GLY A 34 -5.83 -0.26 -0.03
CA GLY A 34 -5.92 -0.39 1.43
C GLY A 34 -4.71 0.22 2.14
N LEU A 35 -3.52 0.13 1.55
CA LEU A 35 -2.31 0.77 2.08
C LEU A 35 -2.43 2.30 2.16
N PHE A 36 -3.26 2.95 1.34
CA PHE A 36 -3.51 4.39 1.50
C PHE A 36 -4.12 4.72 2.86
N THR A 37 -4.98 3.83 3.37
CA THR A 37 -5.72 4.03 4.63
C THR A 37 -4.83 3.89 5.86
N VAL A 38 -3.77 3.07 5.79
CA VAL A 38 -2.85 2.85 6.90
C VAL A 38 -1.60 3.73 6.86
N ALA A 39 -1.38 4.42 5.74
CA ALA A 39 -0.26 5.34 5.56
C ALA A 39 -0.50 6.71 6.21
N ASP A 40 0.58 7.32 6.69
CA ASP A 40 0.60 8.68 7.18
C ASP A 40 0.45 9.72 6.05
N CYS A 41 0.50 11.01 6.39
CA CYS A 41 0.32 12.10 5.43
C CYS A 41 1.43 12.17 4.36
N ALA A 42 2.56 11.51 4.61
CA ALA A 42 3.68 11.40 3.68
C ALA A 42 3.70 10.04 2.96
N GLY A 43 2.65 9.21 3.09
CA GLY A 43 2.59 7.91 2.42
C GLY A 43 3.45 6.83 3.07
N ARG A 44 3.86 7.00 4.33
CA ARG A 44 4.71 6.06 5.08
C ARG A 44 3.87 5.20 6.01
N PHE A 45 4.27 3.95 6.19
CA PHE A 45 3.62 3.01 7.10
C PHE A 45 4.63 2.07 7.75
N ILE A 46 4.25 1.46 8.88
CA ILE A 46 5.11 0.49 9.56
C ILE A 46 5.03 -0.84 8.80
N TRP A 47 6.18 -1.43 8.45
CA TRP A 47 6.23 -2.71 7.73
C TRP A 47 5.96 -3.89 8.69
N LYS A 48 4.70 -4.06 9.07
CA LYS A 48 4.21 -5.15 9.92
C LYS A 48 3.12 -5.93 9.18
N PRO A 49 3.49 -6.92 8.33
CA PRO A 49 2.54 -7.58 7.43
C PRO A 49 1.32 -8.18 8.14
N ARG A 50 1.52 -8.78 9.33
CA ARG A 50 0.42 -9.35 10.13
C ARG A 50 -0.59 -8.30 10.59
N THR A 51 -0.11 -7.11 10.99
CA THR A 51 -0.98 -6.01 11.42
C THR A 51 -1.67 -5.39 10.20
N LEU A 52 -0.91 -5.11 9.14
CA LEU A 52 -1.44 -4.53 7.90
C LEU A 52 -2.52 -5.42 7.26
N LYS A 53 -2.36 -6.75 7.33
CA LYS A 53 -3.37 -7.68 6.84
C LYS A 53 -4.72 -7.45 7.52
N LEU A 54 -4.76 -7.25 8.83
CA LEU A 54 -6.01 -7.01 9.56
C LEU A 54 -6.71 -5.72 9.11
N ASP A 55 -5.93 -4.71 8.72
CA ASP A 55 -6.46 -3.41 8.28
C ASP A 55 -6.81 -3.39 6.78
N VAL A 56 -6.19 -4.25 5.96
CA VAL A 56 -6.24 -4.16 4.48
C VAL A 56 -6.93 -5.37 3.84
N LEU A 57 -6.62 -6.60 4.25
CA LEU A 57 -7.16 -7.85 3.72
C LEU A 57 -7.45 -8.87 4.85
N PRO A 58 -8.34 -8.55 5.81
CA PRO A 58 -8.47 -9.30 7.06
C PRO A 58 -8.95 -10.75 6.87
N HIS A 59 -9.79 -10.98 5.86
CA HIS A 59 -10.44 -12.28 5.64
C HIS A 59 -9.85 -13.06 4.47
N ASP A 60 -8.96 -12.47 3.70
CA ASP A 60 -8.28 -13.12 2.60
C ASP A 60 -7.28 -14.17 3.10
N SER A 61 -7.24 -15.32 2.44
CA SER A 61 -6.35 -16.43 2.78
C SER A 61 -4.89 -16.22 2.33
N VAL A 62 -4.53 -15.00 1.90
CA VAL A 62 -3.21 -14.67 1.34
C VAL A 62 -2.17 -14.35 2.43
N ASP A 63 -0.89 -14.59 2.12
CA ASP A 63 0.23 -14.04 2.90
C ASP A 63 0.45 -12.58 2.50
N PHE A 64 0.15 -11.66 3.42
CA PHE A 64 0.32 -10.23 3.19
C PHE A 64 1.79 -9.83 3.03
N SER A 65 2.74 -10.65 3.51
CA SER A 65 4.17 -10.43 3.25
C SER A 65 4.49 -10.63 1.77
N ALA A 66 3.92 -11.67 1.14
CA ALA A 66 4.05 -11.89 -0.30
C ALA A 66 3.41 -10.76 -1.11
N VAL A 67 2.25 -10.25 -0.68
CA VAL A 67 1.59 -9.08 -1.30
C VAL A 67 2.50 -7.85 -1.25
N LEU A 68 3.08 -7.54 -0.08
CA LEU A 68 3.99 -6.40 0.06
C LEU A 68 5.27 -6.57 -0.77
N ASN A 69 5.83 -7.78 -0.82
CA ASN A 69 7.01 -8.07 -1.63
C ASN A 69 6.71 -7.93 -3.14
N ALA A 70 5.53 -8.37 -3.59
CA ALA A 70 5.11 -8.20 -4.98
C ALA A 70 4.89 -6.72 -5.34
N LEU A 71 4.27 -5.94 -4.44
CA LEU A 71 4.12 -4.50 -4.61
C LEU A 71 5.49 -3.78 -4.64
N GLU A 72 6.45 -4.22 -3.82
CA GLU A 72 7.81 -3.68 -3.79
C GLU A 72 8.59 -4.04 -5.05
N ALA A 73 8.48 -5.29 -5.52
CA ALA A 73 9.11 -5.75 -6.76
C ALA A 73 8.59 -5.00 -7.99
N GLY A 74 7.29 -4.69 -8.04
CA GLY A 74 6.68 -3.85 -9.08
C GLY A 74 6.97 -2.35 -8.92
N GLY A 75 7.69 -1.93 -7.87
CA GLY A 75 8.05 -0.53 -7.64
C GLY A 75 6.90 0.37 -7.15
N PHE A 76 5.74 -0.19 -6.81
CA PHE A 76 4.59 0.57 -6.30
C PHE A 76 4.80 1.05 -4.86
N ILE A 77 5.58 0.32 -4.10
CA ILE A 77 6.03 0.68 -2.75
C ILE A 77 7.53 0.47 -2.62
N GLN A 78 8.13 1.08 -1.62
CA GLN A 78 9.53 0.87 -1.24
C GLN A 78 9.61 0.64 0.25
N SER A 79 10.55 -0.18 0.70
CA SER A 79 10.85 -0.33 2.12
C SER A 79 12.19 0.27 2.50
N TYR A 80 12.29 0.64 3.77
CA TYR A 80 13.53 1.15 4.39
C TYR A 80 13.54 0.80 5.87
N THR A 81 14.72 0.84 6.49
CA THR A 81 14.90 0.51 7.91
C THR A 81 15.49 1.69 8.66
N VAL A 82 14.89 2.04 9.80
CA VAL A 82 15.39 3.07 10.73
C VAL A 82 15.41 2.45 12.11
N ASN A 83 16.56 2.51 12.79
CA ASN A 83 16.73 1.99 14.15
C ASN A 83 16.23 0.53 14.32
N GLY A 84 16.49 -0.32 13.33
CA GLY A 84 16.07 -1.73 13.35
C GLY A 84 14.59 -2.00 13.05
N GLN A 85 13.77 -0.95 12.83
CA GLN A 85 12.37 -1.08 12.43
C GLN A 85 12.23 -0.87 10.92
N ARG A 86 11.60 -1.83 10.22
CA ARG A 86 11.27 -1.71 8.80
C ARG A 86 9.99 -0.89 8.61
N TYR A 87 10.00 -0.04 7.61
CA TYR A 87 8.91 0.83 7.17
C TYR A 87 8.67 0.64 5.68
N GLY A 88 7.48 1.00 5.24
CA GLY A 88 7.13 1.12 3.83
C GLY A 88 6.79 2.56 3.48
N TYR A 89 6.97 2.91 2.21
CA TYR A 89 6.65 4.20 1.63
C TYR A 89 6.04 3.99 0.25
N ILE A 90 5.00 4.76 -0.07
CA ILE A 90 4.33 4.75 -1.37
C ILE A 90 4.84 5.97 -2.17
N PRO A 91 5.73 5.79 -3.18
CA PRO A 91 6.32 6.93 -3.90
C PRO A 91 5.31 7.82 -4.62
N SER A 92 4.23 7.22 -5.13
CA SER A 92 3.16 7.94 -5.82
C SER A 92 2.11 8.54 -4.88
N PHE A 93 2.26 8.44 -3.56
CA PHE A 93 1.21 8.79 -2.61
C PHE A 93 0.70 10.22 -2.77
N GLY A 94 1.59 11.22 -2.88
CA GLY A 94 1.19 12.61 -3.07
C GLY A 94 0.49 12.89 -4.41
N LYS A 95 0.65 12.01 -5.41
CA LYS A 95 -0.11 12.06 -6.66
C LYS A 95 -1.53 11.51 -6.48
N HIS A 96 -1.71 10.51 -5.61
CA HIS A 96 -3.00 9.89 -5.33
C HIS A 96 -3.81 10.61 -4.25
N GLN A 97 -3.16 11.11 -3.21
CA GLN A 97 -3.77 11.73 -2.04
C GLN A 97 -3.39 13.20 -1.95
N GLN A 98 -4.40 14.07 -2.05
CA GLN A 98 -4.27 15.48 -1.71
C GLN A 98 -4.72 15.65 -0.26
N ILE A 99 -3.76 15.61 0.66
CA ILE A 99 -4.06 15.68 2.09
C ILE A 99 -4.01 17.15 2.52
N PRO A 100 -5.11 17.70 3.07
CA PRO A 100 -5.11 19.07 3.57
C PRO A 100 -4.19 19.20 4.79
N THR A 101 -3.53 20.35 4.91
CA THR A 101 -2.50 20.68 5.92
C THR A 101 -2.93 20.44 7.38
N ARG A 102 -4.23 20.31 7.66
CA ARG A 102 -4.77 20.05 9.01
C ARG A 102 -4.54 18.63 9.54
N GLU A 103 -4.09 17.68 8.74
CA GLU A 103 -3.75 16.32 9.21
C GLU A 103 -2.30 16.16 9.72
N ILE A 104 -1.46 17.22 9.68
CA ILE A 104 -0.04 17.17 10.09
C ILE A 104 0.09 17.28 11.62
#